data_AF-A0ABD3B245-F1
#
_entry.id   AF-A0ABD3B245-F1
#
_cell.length_a   1.000
_cell.length_b   1.000
_cell.length_c   1.000
_cell.angle_alpha   90.00
_cell.angle_beta   90.00
_cell.angle_gamma   90.00
#
_symmetry.space_group_name_H-M   'P 1'
#
loop_
_entity.id
_entity.type
_entity.pdbx_description
1 polymer ?
#
loop_
_entity_poly.entity_id
_entity_poly.type
_entity_poly.pdbx_seq_one_letter_code
_entity_poly.pdbx_strand_id
1 'polypeptide(L)'
;MSEDKTLTKIPHFDGHYDHWSELMENLLRAKGLWSLVEIGFTEPIEGTMLTEAQQAQLDDARLKDHQVKHYLFQAIDRTVFEQILDRRTAKIVWDSMKQKFGGNLKVKKSLLNALRREFEVLEMKKDETITAYFARAMMVSNKMRSNGEDMPDKKIVEKILRTLTEKFTYIVVSIEESKDTDNMSIDELQSSLVVHEQKFRRPSNDDEDQVLKVKDRSGISNRERGTYR
;
A
#
# COMPACT_ATOMS: atom_id res chain seq x y z
N MET A 1 42.88 15.78 -9.67
CA MET A 1 42.15 14.51 -9.51
C MET A 1 41.48 14.55 -8.15
N SER A 2 40.25 15.02 -8.11
CA SER A 2 39.45 15.01 -6.88
C SER A 2 38.43 13.92 -7.09
N GLU A 3 38.73 12.71 -6.62
CA GLU A 3 37.71 11.68 -6.46
C GLU A 3 36.72 12.22 -5.44
N ASP A 4 35.59 12.69 -5.97
CA ASP A 4 34.41 13.00 -5.19
C ASP A 4 33.99 11.70 -4.51
N LYS A 5 34.46 11.52 -3.26
CA LYS A 5 33.94 10.52 -2.34
C LYS A 5 32.47 10.87 -2.15
N THR A 6 31.63 10.37 -3.05
CA THR A 6 30.20 10.28 -2.84
C THR A 6 30.03 9.70 -1.45
N LEU A 7 29.63 10.55 -0.50
CA LEU A 7 29.32 10.13 0.86
C LEU A 7 28.23 9.08 0.69
N THR A 8 28.61 7.81 0.75
CA THR A 8 27.66 6.73 0.61
C THR A 8 26.72 6.86 1.80
N LYS A 9 25.52 7.39 1.57
CA LYS A 9 24.58 7.68 2.64
C LYS A 9 24.20 6.36 3.29
N ILE A 10 24.61 6.19 4.54
CA ILE A 10 24.30 4.98 5.29
C ILE A 10 22.79 5.01 5.58
N PRO A 11 22.06 3.95 5.24
CA PRO A 11 20.62 3.88 5.50
C PRO A 11 20.40 3.84 7.01
N HIS A 12 19.66 4.83 7.52
CA HIS A 12 19.30 4.87 8.93
C HIS A 12 18.06 4.01 9.16
N PHE A 13 18.06 3.27 10.26
CA PHE A 13 16.97 2.41 10.67
C PHE A 13 15.86 3.25 11.30
N ASP A 14 14.68 3.20 10.68
CA ASP A 14 13.49 3.99 11.05
C ASP A 14 12.36 3.13 11.65
N GLY A 15 12.66 1.86 11.97
CA GLY A 15 11.68 0.86 12.40
C GLY A 15 11.17 -0.05 11.29
N HIS A 16 11.32 0.30 10.00
CA HIS A 16 10.97 -0.57 8.88
C HIS A 16 12.13 -1.50 8.53
N TYR A 17 12.22 -2.63 9.25
CA TYR A 17 13.33 -3.57 9.09
C TYR A 17 13.52 -4.07 7.65
N ASP A 18 12.45 -4.44 6.93
CA ASP A 18 12.59 -5.01 5.58
C ASP A 18 13.24 -4.00 4.63
N HIS A 19 12.70 -2.78 4.57
CA HIS A 19 13.22 -1.71 3.72
C HIS A 19 14.66 -1.33 4.10
N TRP A 20 14.92 -1.15 5.40
CA TRP A 20 16.28 -0.86 5.88
C TRP A 20 17.26 -2.00 5.55
N SER A 21 16.84 -3.26 5.73
CA SER A 21 17.69 -4.42 5.51
C SER A 21 18.07 -4.58 4.04
N GLU A 22 17.17 -4.30 3.10
CA GLU A 22 17.47 -4.29 1.66
C GLU A 22 18.50 -3.22 1.29
N LEU A 23 18.33 -1.99 1.81
CA LEU A 23 19.27 -0.89 1.57
C LEU A 23 20.64 -1.18 2.17
N MET A 24 20.66 -1.70 3.40
CA MET A 24 21.88 -2.00 4.13
C MET A 24 22.62 -3.20 3.52
N GLU A 25 21.90 -4.24 3.10
CA GLU A 25 22.46 -5.37 2.37
C GLU A 25 23.09 -4.91 1.06
N ASN A 26 22.41 -4.08 0.28
CA ASN A 26 22.94 -3.55 -0.97
C ASN A 26 24.21 -2.71 -0.74
N LEU A 27 24.24 -1.87 0.30
CA LEU A 27 25.42 -1.10 0.69
C LEU A 27 26.62 -2.03 1.00
N LEU A 28 26.40 -3.09 1.77
CA LEU A 28 27.45 -4.02 2.17
C LEU A 28 27.92 -4.88 0.99
N ARG A 29 27.02 -5.29 0.08
CA ARG A 29 27.37 -5.99 -1.16
C ARG A 29 28.20 -5.10 -2.09
N ALA A 30 27.81 -3.84 -2.29
CA ALA A 30 28.56 -2.88 -3.10
C ALA A 30 29.99 -2.64 -2.57
N LYS A 31 30.21 -2.82 -1.27
CA LYS A 31 31.53 -2.71 -0.63
C LYS A 31 32.27 -4.05 -0.50
N GLY A 32 31.68 -5.17 -0.95
CA GLY A 32 32.29 -6.50 -0.84
C GLY A 32 32.37 -7.05 0.59
N LEU A 33 31.55 -6.54 1.51
CA LEU A 33 31.59 -6.87 2.94
C LEU A 33 30.49 -7.84 3.40
N TRP A 34 29.54 -8.17 2.52
CA TRP A 34 28.35 -8.96 2.86
C TRP A 34 28.67 -10.36 3.42
N SER A 35 29.75 -11.00 2.98
CA SER A 35 30.16 -12.33 3.44
C SER A 35 30.38 -12.40 4.96
N LEU A 36 30.80 -11.29 5.59
CA LEU A 36 31.00 -11.22 7.04
C LEU A 36 29.69 -11.14 7.83
N VAL A 37 28.60 -10.75 7.19
CA VAL A 37 27.27 -10.74 7.79
C VAL A 37 26.56 -12.07 7.55
N GLU A 38 26.65 -12.59 6.32
CA GLU A 38 25.98 -13.82 5.92
C GLU A 38 26.63 -15.06 6.56
N ILE A 39 27.95 -15.21 6.41
CA ILE A 39 28.71 -16.37 6.87
C ILE A 39 29.31 -16.08 8.25
N GLY A 40 29.83 -14.87 8.43
CA GLY A 40 30.64 -14.52 9.60
C GLY A 40 32.08 -14.97 9.45
N PHE A 41 32.87 -14.78 10.51
CA PHE A 41 34.19 -15.36 10.63
C PHE A 41 34.33 -16.02 12.00
N THR A 42 35.11 -17.10 12.05
CA THR A 42 35.37 -17.85 13.28
C THR A 42 36.70 -17.44 13.84
N GLU A 43 36.73 -17.05 15.11
CA GLU A 43 38.01 -16.92 15.82
C GLU A 43 38.61 -18.31 16.07
N PRO A 44 39.91 -18.50 15.77
CA PRO A 44 40.61 -19.74 16.09
C PRO A 44 40.59 -20.00 17.59
N ILE A 45 40.60 -21.29 17.97
CA ILE A 45 40.73 -21.70 19.37
C ILE A 45 42.09 -21.21 19.90
N GLU A 46 42.11 -20.65 21.11
CA GLU A 46 43.35 -20.22 21.76
C GLU A 46 44.40 -21.34 21.73
N GLY A 47 45.58 -21.04 21.19
CA GLY A 47 46.68 -22.00 21.04
C GLY A 47 46.78 -22.69 19.67
N THR A 48 45.89 -22.39 18.72
CA THR A 48 46.04 -22.87 17.33
C THR A 48 47.22 -22.19 16.65
N MET A 49 48.23 -22.96 16.21
CA MET A 49 49.33 -22.39 15.42
C MET A 49 48.83 -22.09 14.01
N LEU A 50 48.73 -20.80 13.69
CA LEU A 50 48.40 -20.32 12.35
C LEU A 50 49.68 -20.06 11.57
N THR A 51 49.65 -20.35 10.27
CA THR A 51 50.68 -19.87 9.35
C THR A 51 50.59 -18.35 9.18
N GLU A 52 51.67 -17.71 8.76
CA GLU A 52 51.68 -16.24 8.52
C GLU A 52 50.57 -15.80 7.55
N ALA A 53 50.30 -16.60 6.51
CA ALA A 53 49.22 -16.34 5.55
C ALA A 53 47.83 -16.44 6.20
N GLN A 54 47.61 -17.41 7.09
CA GLN A 54 46.34 -17.55 7.81
C GLN A 54 46.13 -16.43 8.84
N GLN A 55 47.21 -15.98 9.48
CA GLN A 55 47.17 -14.85 10.40
C GLN A 55 46.80 -13.56 9.67
N ALA A 56 47.44 -13.28 8.53
CA ALA A 56 47.14 -12.12 7.71
C ALA A 56 45.67 -12.11 7.22
N GLN A 57 45.15 -13.28 6.84
CA GLN A 57 43.75 -13.41 6.43
C GLN A 57 42.76 -13.18 7.59
N LEU A 58 43.11 -13.64 8.79
CA LEU A 58 42.30 -13.40 10.00
C LEU A 58 42.25 -11.92 10.36
N ASP A 59 43.38 -11.24 10.30
CA ASP A 59 43.48 -9.82 10.66
C ASP A 59 42.74 -8.93 9.63
N ASP A 60 42.78 -9.29 8.34
CA ASP A 60 41.96 -8.66 7.30
C ASP A 60 40.44 -8.89 7.55
N ALA A 61 40.04 -10.10 7.93
CA ALA A 61 38.65 -10.41 8.27
C ALA A 61 38.16 -9.62 9.49
N ARG A 62 38.99 -9.51 10.55
CA ARG A 62 38.70 -8.69 11.74
C ARG A 62 38.54 -7.22 11.39
N LEU A 63 39.45 -6.68 10.59
CA LEU A 63 39.39 -5.28 10.15
C LEU A 63 38.09 -4.99 9.39
N LYS A 64 37.72 -5.87 8.46
CA LYS A 64 36.48 -5.75 7.69
C LYS A 64 35.23 -5.94 8.57
N ASP A 65 35.26 -6.84 9.56
CA ASP A 65 34.13 -7.01 10.50
C ASP A 65 33.90 -5.74 11.32
N HIS A 66 34.97 -5.12 11.81
CA HIS A 66 34.91 -3.81 12.47
C HIS A 66 34.33 -2.73 11.56
N GLN A 67 34.67 -2.75 10.26
CA GLN A 67 34.11 -1.83 9.28
C GLN A 67 32.60 -2.04 9.10
N VAL A 68 32.12 -3.29 9.02
CA VAL A 68 30.69 -3.58 8.93
C VAL A 68 29.97 -3.14 10.20
N LYS A 69 30.52 -3.44 11.38
CA LYS A 69 29.97 -2.99 12.66
C LYS A 69 29.85 -1.46 12.72
N HIS A 70 30.86 -0.75 12.22
CA HIS A 70 30.82 0.70 12.14
C HIS A 70 29.62 1.18 11.31
N TYR A 71 29.37 0.59 10.13
CA TYR A 71 28.20 0.93 9.33
C TYR A 71 26.89 0.59 10.06
N LEU A 72 26.79 -0.58 10.68
CA LEU A 72 25.59 -0.99 11.41
C LEU A 72 25.31 -0.06 12.60
N PHE A 73 26.33 0.38 13.32
CA PHE A 73 26.18 1.30 14.44
C PHE A 73 25.82 2.72 14.00
N GLN A 74 26.29 3.19 12.85
CA GLN A 74 25.85 4.46 12.27
C GLN A 74 24.42 4.39 11.72
N ALA A 75 23.98 3.20 11.31
CA ALA A 75 22.65 2.96 10.82
C ALA A 75 21.58 2.95 11.94
N ILE A 76 21.94 2.78 13.21
CA ILE A 76 20.97 2.65 14.31
C ILE A 76 21.10 3.77 15.34
N ASP A 77 20.01 4.08 16.02
CA ASP A 77 20.01 5.02 17.12
C ASP A 77 20.50 4.38 18.43
N ARG A 78 20.71 5.21 19.47
CA ARG A 78 21.19 4.76 20.78
C ARG A 78 20.25 3.74 21.43
N THR A 79 18.95 3.92 21.27
CA THR A 79 17.93 3.02 21.85
C THR A 79 17.99 1.62 21.25
N VAL A 80 18.16 1.51 19.94
CA VAL A 80 18.32 0.24 19.23
C VAL A 80 19.70 -0.35 19.50
N PHE A 81 20.74 0.49 19.64
CA PHE A 81 22.08 0.03 20.00
C PHE A 81 22.12 -0.63 21.39
N GLU A 82 21.55 -0.01 22.42
CA GLU A 82 21.50 -0.53 23.80
C GLU A 82 20.71 -1.84 23.89
N GLN A 83 19.79 -2.05 22.96
CA GLN A 83 18.95 -3.22 22.84
C GLN A 83 19.64 -4.48 22.26
N ILE A 84 20.83 -4.33 21.68
CA ILE A 84 21.65 -5.42 21.14
C ILE A 84 22.68 -5.81 22.20
N LEU A 85 22.49 -6.97 22.84
CA LEU A 85 23.30 -7.38 23.98
C LEU A 85 24.68 -7.90 23.57
N ASP A 86 24.73 -8.78 22.57
CA ASP A 86 25.96 -9.32 22.01
C ASP A 86 26.34 -8.55 20.74
N ARG A 87 27.57 -8.05 20.70
CA ARG A 87 28.12 -7.21 19.61
C ARG A 87 29.54 -7.65 19.23
N ARG A 88 29.88 -8.92 19.47
CA ARG A 88 31.23 -9.45 19.17
C ARG A 88 31.54 -9.33 17.69
N THR A 89 30.66 -9.82 16.82
CA THR A 89 30.83 -9.78 15.35
C THR A 89 29.70 -9.01 14.68
N ALA A 90 29.94 -8.51 13.46
CA ALA A 90 28.92 -7.88 12.63
C ALA A 90 27.72 -8.79 12.37
N LYS A 91 27.99 -10.09 12.16
CA LYS A 91 26.97 -11.12 12.01
C LYS A 91 26.01 -11.16 13.20
N ILE A 92 26.53 -11.20 14.42
CA ILE A 92 25.69 -11.26 15.63
C ILE A 92 24.82 -10.00 15.76
N VAL A 93 25.39 -8.83 15.44
CA VAL A 93 24.65 -7.57 15.44
C VAL A 93 23.51 -7.63 14.42
N TRP A 94 23.79 -8.05 13.18
CA TRP A 94 22.78 -8.20 12.13
C TRP A 94 21.69 -9.21 12.49
N ASP A 95 22.07 -10.40 12.97
CA ASP A 95 21.14 -11.46 13.35
C ASP A 95 20.27 -11.02 14.53
N SER A 96 20.83 -10.27 15.50
CA SER A 96 20.05 -9.66 16.60
C SER A 96 19.03 -8.65 16.08
N MET A 97 19.41 -7.79 15.13
CA MET A 97 18.48 -6.86 14.49
C MET A 97 17.39 -7.61 13.71
N LYS A 98 17.77 -8.66 12.97
CA LYS A 98 16.84 -9.52 12.24
C LYS A 98 15.87 -10.24 13.17
N GLN A 99 16.33 -10.73 14.31
CA GLN A 99 15.46 -11.41 15.27
C GLN A 99 14.49 -10.41 15.92
N LYS A 100 15.00 -9.24 16.30
CA LYS A 100 14.24 -8.25 17.08
C LYS A 100 13.24 -7.45 16.23
N PHE A 101 13.65 -7.07 15.02
CA PHE A 101 12.88 -6.20 14.14
C PHE A 101 12.44 -6.91 12.86
N GLY A 102 13.17 -7.93 12.40
CA GLY A 102 12.70 -8.86 11.36
C GLY A 102 11.67 -9.88 11.88
N GLY A 103 11.43 -9.95 13.20
CA GLY A 103 10.29 -10.61 13.86
C GLY A 103 8.92 -10.02 13.51
N ASN A 104 8.87 -9.07 12.57
CA ASN A 104 7.68 -8.47 11.99
C ASN A 104 6.74 -9.51 11.36
N LEU A 105 7.08 -10.80 11.22
CA LEU A 105 6.10 -11.81 10.79
C LEU A 105 4.86 -11.89 11.69
N LYS A 106 5.00 -11.82 13.02
CA LYS A 106 3.83 -11.84 13.93
C LYS A 106 3.06 -10.53 13.88
N VAL A 107 3.77 -9.40 13.80
CA VAL A 107 3.19 -8.06 13.73
C VAL A 107 2.55 -7.81 12.36
N LYS A 108 3.23 -8.08 11.25
CA LYS A 108 2.66 -8.18 9.89
C LYS A 108 1.49 -9.12 9.82
N LYS A 109 1.54 -10.31 10.42
CA LYS A 109 0.38 -11.22 10.45
C LYS A 109 -0.80 -10.62 11.22
N SER A 110 -0.55 -9.97 12.35
CA SER A 110 -1.58 -9.26 13.12
C SER A 110 -2.16 -8.06 12.33
N LEU A 111 -1.31 -7.26 11.70
CA LEU A 111 -1.69 -6.12 10.86
C LEU A 111 -2.48 -6.59 9.64
N LEU A 112 -2.02 -7.64 8.97
CA LEU A 112 -2.67 -8.26 7.83
C LEU A 112 -4.04 -8.84 8.22
N ASN A 113 -4.16 -9.46 9.39
CA ASN A 113 -5.45 -9.90 9.91
C ASN A 113 -6.39 -8.73 10.21
N ALA A 114 -5.88 -7.61 10.72
CA ALA A 114 -6.66 -6.39 10.90
C ALA A 114 -7.13 -5.81 9.56
N LEU A 115 -6.25 -5.77 8.55
CA LEU A 115 -6.58 -5.33 7.19
C LEU A 115 -7.58 -6.26 6.50
N ARG A 116 -7.47 -7.58 6.69
CA ARG A 116 -8.47 -8.56 6.22
C ARG A 116 -9.83 -8.27 6.82
N ARG A 117 -9.90 -8.03 8.13
CA ARG A 117 -11.14 -7.66 8.80
C ARG A 117 -11.69 -6.32 8.28
N GLU A 118 -10.83 -5.32 8.10
CA GLU A 118 -11.21 -4.02 7.52
C GLU A 118 -11.77 -4.19 6.11
N PHE A 119 -11.14 -5.03 5.27
CA PHE A 119 -11.62 -5.36 3.94
C PHE A 119 -12.93 -6.16 3.97
N GLU A 120 -13.10 -7.11 4.89
CA GLU A 120 -14.32 -7.90 5.05
C GLU A 120 -15.53 -7.02 5.40
N VAL A 121 -15.38 -6.08 6.33
CA VAL A 121 -16.45 -5.16 6.75
C VAL A 121 -16.57 -3.91 5.88
N LEU A 122 -15.69 -3.74 4.89
CA LEU A 122 -15.74 -2.58 3.99
C LEU A 122 -17.06 -2.58 3.21
N GLU A 123 -17.80 -1.50 3.33
CA GLU A 123 -19.06 -1.27 2.63
C GLU A 123 -19.20 0.20 2.22
N MET A 124 -20.00 0.46 1.19
CA MET A 124 -20.30 1.81 0.73
C MET A 124 -21.28 2.48 1.69
N LYS A 125 -20.98 3.71 2.13
CA LYS A 125 -21.90 4.48 3.00
C LYS A 125 -23.02 5.12 2.16
N LYS A 126 -24.17 5.39 2.79
CA LYS A 126 -25.39 5.90 2.12
C LYS A 126 -25.20 7.19 1.30
N ASP A 127 -24.30 8.07 1.74
CA ASP A 127 -24.03 9.39 1.16
C ASP A 127 -22.59 9.52 0.63
N GLU A 128 -21.89 8.40 0.50
CA GLU A 128 -20.56 8.36 -0.08
C GLU A 128 -20.63 8.33 -1.61
N THR A 129 -19.69 8.99 -2.29
CA THR A 129 -19.58 8.93 -3.75
C THR A 129 -18.86 7.67 -4.19
N ILE A 130 -19.11 7.21 -5.41
CA ILE A 130 -18.40 6.06 -6.00
C ILE A 130 -16.89 6.27 -5.93
N THR A 131 -16.39 7.44 -6.33
CA THR A 131 -14.94 7.74 -6.31
C THR A 131 -14.35 7.67 -4.90
N ALA A 132 -15.06 8.16 -3.88
CA ALA A 132 -14.60 8.10 -2.50
C ALA A 132 -14.56 6.66 -1.98
N TYR A 133 -15.58 5.86 -2.34
CA TYR A 133 -15.63 4.46 -1.96
C TYR A 133 -14.49 3.64 -2.59
N PHE A 134 -14.24 3.81 -3.89
CA PHE A 134 -13.11 3.20 -4.60
C PHE A 134 -11.77 3.58 -3.97
N ALA A 135 -11.58 4.85 -3.59
CA ALA A 135 -10.35 5.28 -2.93
C ALA A 135 -10.11 4.54 -1.60
N ARG A 136 -11.16 4.30 -0.80
CA ARG A 136 -11.03 3.49 0.44
C ARG A 136 -10.72 2.04 0.13
N ALA A 137 -11.43 1.43 -0.81
CA ALA A 137 -11.20 0.04 -1.22
C ALA A 137 -9.76 -0.17 -1.71
N MET A 138 -9.28 0.73 -2.57
CA MET A 138 -7.91 0.72 -3.07
C MET A 138 -6.89 0.94 -1.96
N MET A 139 -7.16 1.83 -1.00
CA MET A 139 -6.26 2.06 0.12
C MET A 139 -6.08 0.79 0.97
N VAL A 140 -7.16 0.09 1.30
CA VAL A 140 -7.09 -1.17 2.07
C VAL A 140 -6.39 -2.26 1.25
N SER A 141 -6.77 -2.44 -0.02
CA SER A 141 -6.18 -3.44 -0.92
C SER A 141 -4.67 -3.22 -1.14
N ASN A 142 -4.24 -1.97 -1.33
CA ASN A 142 -2.82 -1.64 -1.49
C ASN A 142 -2.03 -1.88 -0.20
N LYS A 143 -2.63 -1.60 0.98
CA LYS A 143 -2.02 -1.96 2.27
C LYS A 143 -1.91 -3.48 2.44
N MET A 144 -2.88 -4.25 1.98
CA MET A 144 -2.80 -5.72 2.02
C MET A 144 -1.70 -6.25 1.09
N ARG A 145 -1.61 -5.71 -0.13
CA ARG A 145 -0.56 -6.04 -1.11
C ARG A 145 0.84 -5.72 -0.59
N SER A 146 1.02 -4.55 0.03
CA SER A 146 2.31 -4.17 0.63
C SER A 146 2.71 -5.04 1.83
N ASN A 147 1.74 -5.68 2.49
CA ASN A 147 1.97 -6.65 3.57
C ASN A 147 2.09 -8.10 3.06
N GLY A 148 2.17 -8.32 1.75
CA GLY A 148 2.44 -9.62 1.14
C GLY A 148 1.20 -10.49 0.86
N GLU A 149 -0.01 -9.94 0.96
CA GLU A 149 -1.23 -10.64 0.53
C GLU A 149 -1.41 -10.52 -0.98
N ASP A 150 -1.77 -11.62 -1.64
CA ASP A 150 -2.24 -11.54 -3.01
C ASP A 150 -3.64 -10.89 -3.07
N MET A 151 -3.71 -9.80 -3.82
CA MET A 151 -4.93 -9.00 -3.99
C MET A 151 -5.14 -8.74 -5.49
N PRO A 152 -5.63 -9.76 -6.22
CA PRO A 152 -5.94 -9.64 -7.64
C PRO A 152 -7.15 -8.73 -7.84
N ASP A 153 -7.19 -8.04 -8.97
CA ASP A 153 -8.25 -7.08 -9.30
C ASP A 153 -9.65 -7.71 -9.22
N LYS A 154 -9.81 -8.97 -9.67
CA LYS A 154 -11.04 -9.77 -9.52
C LYS A 154 -11.60 -9.72 -8.09
N LYS A 155 -10.75 -9.92 -7.08
CA LYS A 155 -11.17 -9.94 -5.66
C LYS A 155 -11.67 -8.57 -5.19
N ILE A 156 -11.08 -7.49 -5.72
CA ILE A 156 -11.47 -6.12 -5.39
C ILE A 156 -12.76 -5.74 -6.12
N VAL A 157 -12.87 -6.09 -7.41
CA VAL A 157 -14.06 -5.89 -8.24
C VAL A 157 -15.28 -6.58 -7.65
N GLU A 158 -15.18 -7.88 -7.34
CA GLU A 158 -16.25 -8.64 -6.68
C GLU A 158 -16.64 -8.02 -5.34
N LYS A 159 -15.65 -7.61 -4.54
CA LYS A 159 -15.90 -6.97 -3.24
C LYS A 159 -16.70 -5.69 -3.43
N ILE A 160 -16.31 -4.82 -4.36
CA ILE A 160 -17.00 -3.56 -4.62
C ILE A 160 -18.44 -3.82 -5.07
N LEU A 161 -18.65 -4.67 -6.09
CA LEU A 161 -19.99 -4.98 -6.61
C LEU A 161 -20.94 -5.48 -5.52
N ARG A 162 -20.47 -6.36 -4.62
CA ARG A 162 -21.28 -6.91 -3.51
C ARG A 162 -21.62 -5.93 -2.39
N THR A 163 -20.92 -4.80 -2.31
CA THR A 163 -20.99 -3.89 -1.15
C THR A 163 -21.37 -2.45 -1.52
N LEU A 164 -21.73 -2.23 -2.78
CA LEU A 164 -22.40 -1.01 -3.20
C LEU A 164 -23.79 -0.91 -2.55
N THR A 165 -24.23 0.32 -2.29
CA THR A 165 -25.58 0.56 -1.76
C THR A 165 -26.66 0.18 -2.78
N GLU A 166 -27.89 -0.07 -2.30
CA GLU A 166 -29.05 -0.45 -3.11
C GLU A 166 -29.35 0.49 -4.28
N LYS A 167 -28.93 1.77 -4.18
CA LYS A 167 -29.02 2.77 -5.26
C LYS A 167 -28.34 2.33 -6.55
N PHE A 168 -27.38 1.41 -6.47
CA PHE A 168 -26.60 0.90 -7.60
C PHE A 168 -26.94 -0.55 -7.97
N THR A 169 -27.93 -1.19 -7.33
CA THR A 169 -28.28 -2.59 -7.60
C THR A 169 -28.56 -2.84 -9.09
N TYR A 170 -29.26 -1.93 -9.77
CA TYR A 170 -29.56 -2.08 -11.19
C TYR A 170 -28.30 -2.13 -12.07
N ILE A 171 -27.33 -1.24 -11.84
CA ILE A 171 -26.09 -1.23 -12.63
C ILE A 171 -25.18 -2.42 -12.26
N VAL A 172 -25.20 -2.88 -11.01
CA VAL A 172 -24.49 -4.10 -10.60
C VAL A 172 -25.00 -5.30 -11.39
N VAL A 173 -26.32 -5.53 -11.41
CA VAL A 173 -26.93 -6.63 -12.18
C VAL A 173 -26.59 -6.52 -13.66
N SER A 174 -26.69 -5.32 -14.25
CA SER A 174 -26.35 -5.12 -15.65
C SER A 174 -24.88 -5.43 -15.94
N ILE A 175 -23.96 -5.09 -15.04
CA ILE A 175 -22.52 -5.40 -15.18
C ILE A 175 -22.29 -6.91 -15.06
N GLU A 176 -22.90 -7.56 -14.09
CA GLU A 176 -22.79 -9.02 -13.87
C GLU A 176 -23.35 -9.83 -15.05
N GLU A 177 -24.42 -9.35 -15.70
CA GLU A 177 -25.01 -10.01 -16.86
C GLU A 177 -24.28 -9.74 -18.18
N SER A 178 -23.69 -8.54 -18.35
CA SER A 178 -23.16 -8.09 -19.64
C SER A 178 -21.65 -8.19 -19.78
N LYS A 179 -20.90 -8.33 -18.68
CA LYS A 179 -19.44 -8.30 -18.69
C LYS A 179 -18.85 -9.47 -17.93
N ASP A 180 -17.65 -9.88 -18.34
CA ASP A 180 -16.86 -10.87 -17.63
C ASP A 180 -16.20 -10.21 -16.40
N THR A 181 -16.79 -10.42 -15.23
CA THR A 181 -16.27 -9.92 -13.96
C THR A 181 -14.93 -10.54 -13.56
N ASP A 182 -14.55 -11.66 -14.16
CA ASP A 182 -13.30 -12.35 -13.83
C ASP A 182 -12.07 -11.65 -14.42
N ASN A 183 -12.24 -10.98 -15.55
CA ASN A 183 -11.17 -10.29 -16.30
C ASN A 183 -11.29 -8.77 -16.26
N MET A 184 -12.31 -8.23 -15.57
CA MET A 184 -12.53 -6.79 -15.46
C MET A 184 -11.48 -6.11 -14.58
N SER A 185 -10.95 -4.98 -15.06
CA SER A 185 -10.05 -4.14 -14.26
C SER A 185 -10.84 -3.22 -13.33
N ILE A 186 -10.18 -2.77 -12.25
CA ILE A 186 -10.79 -1.86 -11.27
C ILE A 186 -11.15 -0.52 -11.94
N ASP A 187 -10.31 -0.03 -12.84
CA ASP A 187 -10.52 1.25 -13.55
C ASP A 187 -11.72 1.18 -14.51
N GLU A 188 -11.94 0.04 -15.17
CA GLU A 188 -13.10 -0.17 -16.04
C GLU A 188 -14.40 -0.17 -15.22
N LEU A 189 -14.40 -0.86 -14.08
CA LEU A 189 -15.53 -0.87 -13.16
C LEU A 189 -15.82 0.54 -12.64
N GLN A 190 -14.78 1.25 -12.18
CA GLN A 190 -14.92 2.60 -11.65
C GLN A 190 -15.50 3.54 -12.70
N SER A 191 -15.00 3.49 -13.93
CA SER A 191 -15.48 4.33 -15.04
C SER A 191 -16.96 4.06 -15.34
N SER A 192 -17.37 2.79 -15.34
CA SER A 192 -18.76 2.39 -15.58
C SER A 192 -19.71 2.93 -14.49
N LEU A 193 -19.31 2.81 -13.22
CA LEU A 193 -20.11 3.25 -12.08
C LEU A 193 -20.17 4.78 -11.94
N VAL A 194 -19.07 5.50 -12.21
CA VAL A 194 -19.04 6.97 -12.17
C VAL A 194 -19.94 7.57 -13.25
N VAL A 195 -19.95 7.00 -14.47
CA VAL A 195 -20.87 7.44 -15.53
C VAL A 195 -22.33 7.26 -15.10
N HIS A 196 -22.64 6.17 -14.41
CA HIS A 196 -23.98 5.93 -13.87
C HIS A 196 -24.34 6.92 -12.75
N GLU A 197 -23.42 7.17 -11.82
CA GLU A 197 -23.59 8.16 -10.74
C GLU A 197 -23.87 9.57 -11.30
N GLN A 198 -23.17 9.98 -12.36
CA GLN A 198 -23.39 11.29 -13.01
C GLN A 198 -24.75 11.38 -13.72
N LYS A 199 -25.21 10.29 -14.34
CA LYS A 199 -26.52 10.24 -15.01
C LYS A 199 -27.68 10.29 -14.01
N PHE A 200 -27.54 9.64 -12.86
CA PHE A 200 -28.52 9.67 -11.76
C PHE A 200 -28.44 10.93 -10.88
N ARG A 201 -27.38 11.73 -11.00
CA ARG A 201 -27.25 13.05 -10.35
C ARG A 201 -27.88 14.21 -11.12
N ARG A 202 -28.41 14.00 -12.33
CA ARG A 202 -29.19 15.02 -13.04
C ARG A 202 -30.63 15.00 -12.51
N PRO A 203 -31.21 16.20 -12.27
CA PRO A 203 -32.04 16.44 -11.10
C PRO A 203 -33.37 15.69 -11.19
N SER A 204 -33.82 15.19 -10.05
CA SER A 204 -35.23 15.22 -9.71
C SER A 204 -35.74 16.64 -10.05
N ASN A 205 -36.47 16.76 -11.15
CA ASN A 205 -37.34 17.90 -11.39
C ASN A 205 -38.42 17.87 -10.30
N ASP A 206 -38.08 18.34 -9.10
CA ASP A 206 -39.04 18.86 -8.12
C ASP A 206 -39.37 20.34 -8.42
N ASP A 207 -38.98 20.86 -9.59
CA ASP A 207 -39.33 22.19 -10.11
C ASP A 207 -39.84 22.13 -11.57
N GLU A 208 -40.71 21.15 -11.88
CA GLU A 208 -41.60 21.23 -13.06
C GLU A 208 -43.07 21.35 -12.66
N ASP A 209 -43.36 22.29 -11.77
CA ASP A 209 -44.62 23.05 -11.79
C ASP A 209 -44.56 24.14 -12.90
N GLN A 210 -44.07 23.78 -14.09
CA GLN A 210 -44.38 24.55 -15.30
C GLN A 210 -45.69 24.04 -15.86
N VAL A 211 -46.76 24.54 -15.22
CA VAL A 211 -48.10 24.73 -15.75
C VAL A 211 -48.19 24.48 -17.26
N LEU A 212 -48.66 23.30 -17.63
CA LEU A 212 -49.30 23.02 -18.91
C LEU A 212 -50.51 23.96 -19.05
N LYS A 213 -50.29 25.21 -19.48
CA LYS A 213 -51.36 26.06 -20.01
C LYS A 213 -51.72 25.50 -21.38
N VAL A 214 -52.57 24.48 -21.37
CA VAL A 214 -53.43 24.13 -22.49
C VAL A 214 -54.23 25.40 -22.81
N LYS A 215 -53.82 26.11 -23.87
CA LYS A 215 -54.61 27.20 -24.44
C LYS A 215 -55.69 26.59 -25.33
N ASP A 216 -56.61 25.85 -24.71
CA ASP A 216 -57.92 25.61 -25.31
C ASP A 216 -58.78 26.85 -25.06
N ARG A 217 -58.83 27.71 -26.08
CA ARG A 217 -59.90 28.71 -26.21
C ARG A 217 -60.52 28.60 -27.59
N SER A 218 -61.38 27.62 -27.73
CA SER A 218 -62.40 27.56 -28.77
C SER A 218 -63.79 27.33 -28.13
N GLY A 219 -64.59 28.40 -28.11
CA GLY A 219 -66.04 28.41 -27.86
C GLY A 219 -66.44 28.20 -26.39
N ILE A 220 -67.40 28.93 -25.80
CA ILE A 220 -68.77 29.11 -26.29
C ILE A 220 -69.40 30.37 -25.68
N SER A 221 -70.03 31.15 -26.57
CA SER A 221 -71.14 32.11 -26.49
C SER A 221 -71.65 32.71 -25.16
N ASN A 222 -71.82 34.04 -25.17
CA ASN A 222 -73.10 34.72 -24.93
C ASN A 222 -73.08 36.06 -25.70
N ARG A 223 -73.75 36.13 -26.87
CA ARG A 223 -75.12 36.65 -27.13
C ARG A 223 -75.22 38.19 -27.12
N GLU A 224 -75.30 38.74 -28.34
CA GLU A 224 -76.15 39.85 -28.87
C GLU A 224 -76.75 40.88 -27.88
N ARG A 225 -76.96 42.17 -28.16
CA ARG A 225 -77.03 43.00 -29.38
C ARG A 225 -77.22 44.46 -28.93
N GLY A 226 -76.75 45.42 -29.74
CA GLY A 226 -77.52 46.63 -30.03
C GLY A 226 -77.03 47.96 -29.44
N THR A 227 -76.52 48.84 -30.31
CA THR A 227 -76.80 50.29 -30.25
C THR A 227 -76.65 50.89 -31.65
N TYR A 228 -77.66 51.65 -32.04
CA TYR A 228 -77.85 52.37 -33.30
C TYR A 228 -76.81 53.48 -33.52
N ARG A 229 -76.41 53.66 -34.79
CA ARG A 229 -76.45 54.96 -35.50
C ARG A 229 -76.34 54.75 -37.00
#